data_AF-A0A3N5R3R0-F1
#
_entry.id   AF-A0A3N5R3R0-F1
#
_cell.length_a   1.000
_cell.length_b   1.000
_cell.length_c   1.000
_cell.angle_alpha   90.00
_cell.angle_beta   90.00
_cell.angle_gamma   90.00
#
_symmetry.space_group_name_H-M   'P 1'
#
loop_
_entity.id
_entity.type
_entity.pdbx_description
1 polymer ?
#
loop_
_entity_poly.entity_id
_entity_poly.type
_entity_poly.pdbx_seq_one_letter_code
_entity_poly.pdbx_strand_id
1 'polypeptide(L)'
;MPPTAVEEQQMRQMLAALGILMFTSQSAFPAGEIGFIEDYVFAKDRAAALAQLIPGTEDYYYFHSLHYLSTEQYDKVQELQAPWTQRHGETARVWQIRTRLALLTYDKNQQATLDHIQRRLGLVFPHQKEDLSAEPNLPTKLDPAVVSREAFISRANAVTQDNLDGFEDSALDWLAGLELSPSHRRSLLSRLTRPDYPKLVKLVVDDLNHENSGGFGSFRIHQQLLVTQLEELAKLKPEL
;
A
#
# COMPACT_ATOMS: atom_id res chain seq x y z
N MET A 1 -14.62 66.55 16.31
CA MET A 1 -13.64 66.13 17.34
C MET A 1 -12.78 65.06 16.67
N PRO A 2 -11.48 65.31 16.49
CA PRO A 2 -10.60 64.44 15.71
C PRO A 2 -10.40 63.09 16.42
N PRO A 3 -10.33 61.98 15.68
CA PRO A 3 -10.07 60.66 16.23
C PRO A 3 -8.71 60.63 16.94
N THR A 4 -8.65 59.93 18.06
CA THR A 4 -7.46 59.87 18.92
C THR A 4 -6.40 58.98 18.29
N ALA A 5 -5.13 59.29 18.54
CA ALA A 5 -3.95 58.64 17.94
C ALA A 5 -3.89 57.10 18.08
N VAL A 6 -4.76 56.51 18.91
CA VAL A 6 -4.85 55.07 19.13
C VAL A 6 -5.69 54.37 18.05
N GLU A 7 -6.74 55.01 17.52
CA GLU A 7 -7.59 54.42 16.45
C GLU A 7 -6.87 54.36 15.10
N GLU A 8 -6.01 55.34 14.81
CA GLU A 8 -5.22 55.38 13.58
C GLU A 8 -4.12 54.29 13.58
N GLN A 9 -3.62 53.93 14.76
CA GLN A 9 -2.62 52.88 14.93
C GLN A 9 -3.23 51.47 14.82
N GLN A 10 -4.45 51.25 15.31
CA GLN A 10 -5.16 49.98 15.14
C GLN A 10 -5.61 49.74 13.69
N MET A 11 -6.02 50.79 12.96
CA MET A 11 -6.40 50.66 11.55
C MET A 11 -5.19 50.36 10.65
N ARG A 12 -4.00 50.88 10.97
CA ARG A 12 -2.73 50.53 10.29
C ARG A 12 -2.25 49.11 10.57
N GLN A 13 -2.57 48.55 11.74
CA GLN A 13 -2.21 47.17 12.08
C GLN A 13 -3.16 46.14 11.44
N MET A 14 -4.45 46.46 11.28
CA MET A 14 -5.38 45.57 10.56
C MET A 14 -5.13 45.54 9.04
N LEU A 15 -4.56 46.59 8.45
CA LEU A 15 -4.15 46.60 7.04
C LEU A 15 -2.80 45.88 6.79
N ALA A 16 -2.04 45.54 7.85
CA ALA A 16 -0.83 44.74 7.74
C ALA A 16 -1.08 43.22 7.87
N ALA A 17 -2.28 42.80 8.27
CA ALA A 17 -2.64 41.40 8.48
C ALA A 17 -3.38 40.74 7.29
N LEU A 18 -3.66 41.48 6.21
CA LEU A 18 -4.36 40.99 5.02
C LEU A 18 -3.48 40.98 3.75
N GLY A 19 -2.16 40.89 3.93
CA GLY A 19 -1.16 40.86 2.85
C GLY A 19 -0.17 39.70 2.94
N ILE A 20 -0.43 38.68 3.77
CA ILE A 20 0.43 37.49 3.94
C ILE A 20 -0.44 36.24 3.94
N LEU A 21 -1.24 36.08 2.89
CA LEU A 21 -1.93 34.81 2.65
C LEU A 21 -2.18 34.58 1.16
N MET A 22 -1.13 34.72 0.35
CA MET A 22 -1.08 34.19 -1.02
C MET A 22 0.36 34.31 -1.53
N PHE A 23 1.25 33.44 -1.03
CA PHE A 23 2.47 33.12 -1.77
C PHE A 23 2.59 31.60 -1.79
N THR A 24 1.94 31.05 -2.81
CA THR A 24 2.39 29.94 -3.65
C THR A 24 3.17 28.85 -2.94
N SER A 25 2.59 27.64 -2.94
CA SER A 25 3.33 26.39 -2.93
C SER A 25 4.50 26.50 -3.92
N GLN A 26 5.68 26.84 -3.41
CA GLN A 26 6.92 26.76 -4.16
C GLN A 26 7.16 25.27 -4.30
N SER A 27 6.78 24.72 -5.46
CA SER A 27 7.45 23.54 -5.97
C SER A 27 8.93 23.83 -5.86
N ALA A 28 9.62 23.12 -4.99
CA ALA A 28 11.07 23.13 -4.96
C ALA A 28 11.53 22.58 -6.31
N PHE A 29 11.70 23.47 -7.28
CA PHE A 29 12.45 23.16 -8.47
C PHE A 29 13.87 22.85 -7.97
N PRO A 30 14.41 21.65 -8.21
CA PRO A 30 15.81 21.39 -7.91
C PRO A 30 16.62 22.46 -8.65
N ALA A 31 17.43 23.20 -7.90
CA ALA A 31 18.26 24.29 -8.39
C ALA A 31 19.37 23.75 -9.30
N GLY A 32 19.01 23.25 -10.49
CA GLY A 32 19.89 23.35 -11.64
C GLY A 32 19.86 24.82 -12.02
N GLU A 33 20.86 25.58 -11.59
CA GLU A 33 21.03 26.96 -12.03
C GLU A 33 20.93 26.97 -13.56
N ILE A 34 20.00 27.75 -14.11
CA ILE A 34 19.74 27.86 -15.56
C ILE A 34 21.06 28.03 -16.34
N GLY A 35 22.05 28.69 -15.73
CA GLY A 35 23.39 28.86 -16.27
C GLY A 35 24.14 27.56 -16.60
N PHE A 36 24.12 26.53 -15.75
CA PHE A 36 24.89 25.32 -16.05
C PHE A 36 24.37 24.58 -17.29
N ILE A 37 23.04 24.46 -17.43
CA ILE A 37 22.44 23.76 -18.56
C ILE A 37 22.72 24.52 -19.86
N GLU A 38 22.61 25.85 -19.84
CA GLU A 38 22.95 26.70 -20.97
C GLU A 38 24.42 26.54 -21.35
N ASP A 39 25.34 26.67 -20.38
CA ASP A 39 26.77 26.49 -20.59
C ASP A 39 27.08 25.10 -21.16
N TYR A 40 26.46 24.04 -20.64
CA TYR A 40 26.63 22.68 -21.13
C TYR A 40 26.12 22.50 -22.57
N VAL A 41 24.97 23.08 -22.92
CA VAL A 41 24.37 22.95 -24.26
C VAL A 41 25.14 23.76 -25.30
N PHE A 42 25.55 24.99 -24.95
CA PHE A 42 26.22 25.93 -25.85
C PHE A 42 27.75 25.79 -25.86
N ALA A 43 28.35 25.07 -24.92
CA ALA A 43 29.80 24.86 -24.90
C ALA A 43 30.28 24.12 -26.16
N LYS A 44 31.31 24.69 -26.79
CA LYS A 44 32.07 24.02 -27.85
C LYS A 44 32.83 22.79 -27.31
N ASP A 45 33.26 22.88 -26.06
CA ASP A 45 33.85 21.78 -25.31
C ASP A 45 33.01 21.51 -24.05
N ARG A 46 32.16 20.49 -24.15
CA ARG A 46 31.29 20.07 -23.03
C ARG A 46 32.07 19.47 -21.86
N ALA A 47 33.32 19.01 -22.06
CA ALA A 47 34.13 18.48 -20.99
C ALA A 47 34.53 19.56 -19.97
N ALA A 48 34.77 20.78 -20.44
CA ALA A 48 35.05 21.93 -19.57
C ALA A 48 33.86 22.30 -18.68
N ALA A 49 32.62 22.23 -19.21
CA ALA A 49 31.41 22.42 -18.41
C ALA A 49 31.23 21.30 -17.39
N LEU A 50 31.41 20.04 -17.80
CA LEU A 50 31.31 18.88 -16.91
C LEU A 50 32.29 18.92 -15.72
N ALA A 51 33.49 19.49 -15.91
CA ALA A 51 34.48 19.64 -14.85
C ALA A 51 34.03 20.55 -13.69
N GLN A 52 33.01 21.40 -13.91
CA GLN A 52 32.43 22.26 -12.87
C GLN A 52 31.50 21.47 -11.93
N LEU A 53 31.04 20.28 -12.33
CA LEU A 53 30.14 19.47 -11.53
C LEU A 53 30.88 18.77 -10.39
N ILE A 54 30.30 18.82 -9.20
CA ILE A 54 30.87 18.19 -8.00
C ILE A 54 30.75 16.66 -8.12
N PRO A 55 31.86 15.89 -8.07
CA PRO A 55 31.82 14.44 -8.15
C PRO A 55 30.91 13.80 -7.10
N GLY A 56 30.10 12.83 -7.52
CA GLY A 56 29.17 12.11 -6.65
C GLY A 56 27.80 12.76 -6.47
N THR A 57 27.57 13.97 -6.99
CA THR A 57 26.23 14.57 -7.08
C THR A 57 25.38 13.89 -8.16
N GLU A 58 24.05 14.02 -8.07
CA GLU A 58 23.16 13.48 -9.10
C GLU A 58 23.38 14.17 -10.47
N ASP A 59 23.62 15.48 -10.49
CA ASP A 59 23.94 16.23 -11.71
C ASP A 59 25.24 15.74 -12.34
N TYR A 60 26.28 15.49 -11.54
CA TYR A 60 27.53 14.88 -12.02
C TYR A 60 27.25 13.59 -12.78
N TYR A 61 26.56 12.62 -12.18
CA TYR A 61 26.27 11.35 -12.84
C TYR A 61 25.41 11.51 -14.10
N TYR A 62 24.38 12.36 -14.03
CA TYR A 62 23.44 12.55 -15.13
C TYR A 62 24.10 13.21 -16.36
N PHE A 63 24.77 14.35 -16.20
CA PHE A 63 25.36 15.08 -17.33
C PHE A 63 26.60 14.39 -17.91
N HIS A 64 27.40 13.71 -17.08
CA HIS A 64 28.50 12.87 -17.59
C HIS A 64 27.95 11.69 -18.39
N SER A 65 26.91 11.02 -17.89
CA SER A 65 26.25 9.95 -18.64
C SER A 65 25.67 10.46 -19.96
N LEU A 66 25.02 11.63 -19.95
CA LEU A 66 24.46 12.24 -21.16
C LEU A 66 25.54 12.54 -22.21
N HIS A 67 26.68 13.06 -21.76
CA HIS A 67 27.82 13.32 -22.63
C HIS A 67 28.36 12.02 -23.22
N TYR A 68 28.61 11.00 -22.39
CA TYR A 68 29.12 9.72 -22.85
C TYR A 68 28.18 9.02 -23.83
N LEU A 69 26.85 9.07 -23.60
CA LEU A 69 25.85 8.60 -24.57
C LEU A 69 25.97 9.33 -25.91
N SER A 70 26.13 10.66 -25.90
CA SER A 70 26.25 11.45 -27.14
C SER A 70 27.55 11.20 -27.92
N THR A 71 28.58 10.71 -27.24
CA THR A 71 29.88 10.35 -27.84
C THR A 71 30.05 8.84 -28.03
N GLU A 72 28.97 8.06 -27.89
CA GLU A 72 28.94 6.60 -28.03
C GLU A 72 29.90 5.83 -27.09
N GLN A 73 30.30 6.45 -25.97
CA GLN A 73 31.15 5.86 -24.95
C GLN A 73 30.30 5.08 -23.93
N TYR A 74 29.59 4.07 -24.40
CA TYR A 74 28.59 3.32 -23.62
C TYR A 74 29.16 2.62 -22.38
N ASP A 75 30.39 2.10 -22.47
CA ASP A 75 31.05 1.40 -21.37
C ASP A 75 31.23 2.31 -20.14
N LYS A 76 31.62 3.57 -20.37
CA LYS A 76 31.74 4.59 -19.31
C LYS A 76 30.40 4.91 -18.64
N VAL A 77 29.30 4.85 -19.39
CA VAL A 77 27.96 5.03 -18.80
C VAL A 77 27.64 3.87 -17.86
N GLN A 78 27.99 2.63 -18.25
CA GLN A 78 27.76 1.46 -17.39
C GLN A 78 28.56 1.52 -16.10
N GLU A 79 29.83 1.95 -16.17
CA GLU A 79 30.69 2.16 -14.99
C GLU A 79 30.09 3.17 -13.99
N LEU A 80 29.43 4.23 -14.49
CA LEU A 80 28.81 5.25 -13.65
C LEU A 80 27.48 4.83 -13.02
N GLN A 81 26.76 3.86 -13.58
CA GLN A 81 25.42 3.49 -13.10
C GLN A 81 25.42 2.85 -11.71
N ALA A 82 26.38 1.97 -11.42
CA ALA A 82 26.46 1.29 -10.13
C ALA A 82 26.68 2.29 -8.97
N PRO A 83 27.72 3.16 -8.97
CA PRO A 83 27.92 4.13 -7.91
C PRO A 83 26.82 5.20 -7.86
N TRP A 84 26.19 5.54 -8.99
CA TRP A 84 25.05 6.46 -9.01
C TRP A 84 23.85 5.88 -8.26
N THR A 85 23.45 4.66 -8.60
CA THR A 85 22.29 3.98 -7.98
C THR A 85 22.56 3.69 -6.50
N GLN A 86 23.79 3.35 -6.14
CA GLN A 86 24.16 3.12 -4.73
C GLN A 86 24.02 4.37 -3.87
N ARG A 87 24.33 5.56 -4.40
CA ARG A 87 24.29 6.82 -3.64
C ARG A 87 22.91 7.46 -3.63
N HIS A 88 22.20 7.44 -4.76
CA HIS A 88 20.97 8.21 -4.97
C HIS A 88 19.72 7.36 -5.18
N GLY A 89 19.86 6.03 -5.24
CA GLY A 89 18.76 5.12 -5.53
C GLY A 89 18.32 5.17 -6.99
N GLU A 90 17.14 4.62 -7.28
CA GLU A 90 16.58 4.55 -8.63
C GLU A 90 15.72 5.78 -8.98
N THR A 91 16.38 6.91 -9.23
CA THR A 91 15.69 8.17 -9.58
C THR A 91 15.17 8.18 -11.01
N ALA A 92 14.28 9.12 -11.34
CA ALA A 92 13.78 9.30 -12.71
C ALA A 92 14.91 9.52 -13.73
N ARG A 93 16.00 10.18 -13.33
CA ARG A 93 17.17 10.44 -14.18
C ARG A 93 18.00 9.17 -14.42
N VAL A 94 18.16 8.33 -13.40
CA VAL A 94 18.79 7.00 -13.56
C VAL A 94 18.04 6.19 -14.61
N TRP A 95 16.71 6.16 -14.51
CA TRP A 95 15.86 5.46 -15.46
C TRP A 95 15.92 6.02 -16.87
N GLN A 96 15.98 7.34 -17.01
CA GLN A 96 16.13 8.01 -18.30
C GLN A 96 17.43 7.60 -18.98
N ILE A 97 18.56 7.65 -18.27
CA ILE A 97 19.87 7.26 -18.81
C ILE A 97 19.92 5.77 -19.15
N ARG A 98 19.42 4.89 -18.26
CA ARG A 98 19.33 3.44 -18.53
C ARG A 98 18.53 3.14 -19.80
N THR A 99 17.38 3.78 -19.95
CA THR A 99 16.51 3.58 -21.11
C THR A 99 17.17 4.10 -22.39
N ARG A 100 17.82 5.26 -22.35
CA ARG A 100 18.58 5.78 -23.50
C ARG A 100 19.74 4.87 -23.88
N LEU A 101 20.49 4.36 -22.89
CA LEU A 101 21.56 3.42 -23.13
C LEU A 101 21.04 2.16 -23.82
N ALA A 102 19.97 1.54 -23.28
CA ALA A 102 19.37 0.35 -23.87
C ALA A 102 18.96 0.58 -25.34
N LEU A 103 18.27 1.69 -25.62
CA LEU A 103 17.87 2.05 -26.99
C LEU A 103 19.07 2.29 -27.93
N LEU A 104 20.12 2.95 -27.45
CA LEU A 104 21.32 3.25 -28.25
C LEU A 104 22.19 2.00 -28.49
N THR A 105 22.07 0.97 -27.65
CA THR A 105 22.76 -0.33 -27.80
C THR A 105 21.85 -1.44 -28.33
N TYR A 106 20.70 -1.07 -28.94
CA TYR A 106 19.72 -2.03 -29.41
C TYR A 106 20.31 -3.02 -30.43
N ASP A 107 21.12 -2.52 -31.36
CA ASP A 107 21.81 -3.31 -32.38
C ASP A 107 22.70 -4.41 -31.80
N LYS A 108 23.38 -4.12 -30.69
CA LYS A 108 24.29 -5.04 -29.98
C LYS A 108 23.53 -6.05 -29.11
N ASN A 109 22.43 -5.65 -28.49
CA ASN A 109 21.67 -6.51 -27.59
C ASN A 109 20.17 -6.22 -27.63
N GLN A 110 19.53 -6.70 -28.69
CA GLN A 110 18.11 -6.50 -28.96
C GLN A 110 17.23 -7.07 -27.84
N GLN A 111 17.51 -8.32 -27.42
CA GLN A 111 16.71 -8.99 -26.40
C GLN A 111 16.73 -8.24 -25.05
N ALA A 112 17.92 -7.87 -24.56
CA ALA A 112 18.02 -7.14 -23.30
C ALA A 112 17.32 -5.77 -23.34
N THR A 113 17.34 -5.11 -24.51
CA THR A 113 16.65 -3.83 -24.71
C THR A 113 15.13 -4.00 -24.70
N LEU A 114 14.62 -5.01 -25.39
CA LEU A 114 13.19 -5.34 -25.40
C LEU A 114 12.71 -5.74 -24.00
N ASP A 115 13.48 -6.56 -23.28
CA ASP A 115 13.18 -6.96 -21.90
C ASP A 115 13.16 -5.76 -20.94
N HIS A 116 14.08 -4.80 -21.13
CA HIS A 116 14.10 -3.55 -20.38
C HIS A 116 12.84 -2.71 -20.65
N ILE A 117 12.47 -2.53 -21.92
CA ILE A 117 11.28 -1.75 -22.31
C ILE A 117 10.01 -2.42 -21.81
N GLN A 118 9.90 -3.75 -21.97
CA GLN A 118 8.75 -4.52 -21.54
C GLN A 118 8.52 -4.36 -20.03
N ARG A 119 9.58 -4.54 -19.22
CA ARG A 119 9.49 -4.36 -17.76
C ARG A 119 9.19 -2.91 -17.38
N ARG A 120 9.82 -1.93 -18.05
CA ARG A 120 9.68 -0.52 -17.71
C ARG A 120 8.28 0.02 -18.01
N LEU A 121 7.66 -0.43 -19.10
CA LEU A 121 6.33 -0.03 -19.53
C LEU A 121 5.22 -0.93 -18.99
N GLY A 122 5.57 -2.02 -18.29
CA GLY A 122 4.61 -3.01 -17.81
C GLY A 122 3.87 -3.70 -18.94
N LEU A 123 4.52 -3.92 -20.09
CA LEU A 123 3.88 -4.56 -21.24
C LEU A 123 3.72 -6.05 -20.96
N VAL A 124 2.48 -6.47 -20.88
CA VAL A 124 2.10 -7.88 -20.88
C VAL A 124 1.56 -8.19 -22.25
N PHE A 125 2.02 -9.29 -22.84
CA PHE A 125 1.49 -9.81 -24.10
C PHE A 125 0.74 -11.12 -23.82
N PRO A 126 -0.40 -11.10 -23.11
CA PRO A 126 -1.13 -12.32 -22.75
C PRO A 126 -1.89 -12.92 -23.95
N HIS A 127 -1.56 -12.49 -25.18
CA HIS A 127 -2.21 -12.93 -26.39
C HIS A 127 -1.89 -14.40 -26.61
N GLN A 128 -2.89 -15.24 -26.36
CA GLN A 128 -2.87 -16.63 -26.73
C GLN A 128 -3.31 -16.73 -28.19
N LYS A 129 -2.72 -17.66 -28.95
CA LYS A 129 -3.22 -17.98 -30.29
C LYS A 129 -4.67 -18.46 -30.13
N GLU A 130 -5.61 -17.75 -30.73
CA GLU A 130 -6.99 -18.21 -30.85
C GLU A 130 -7.02 -19.38 -31.82
N ASP A 131 -7.21 -20.59 -31.29
CA ASP A 131 -7.51 -21.76 -32.09
C ASP A 131 -9.03 -21.92 -32.19
N LEU A 132 -9.61 -21.38 -33.26
CA LEU A 132 -11.05 -21.45 -33.53
C LEU A 132 -11.55 -22.89 -33.74
N SER A 133 -10.64 -23.85 -33.92
CA SER A 133 -10.97 -25.27 -34.09
C SER A 133 -10.80 -26.08 -32.80
N ALA A 134 -10.28 -25.48 -31.72
CA ALA A 134 -10.14 -26.15 -30.45
C ALA A 134 -11.51 -26.37 -29.78
N GLU A 135 -11.79 -27.61 -29.40
CA GLU A 135 -12.98 -27.91 -28.60
C GLU A 135 -12.90 -27.19 -27.23
N PRO A 136 -13.96 -26.51 -26.77
CA PRO A 136 -13.94 -25.80 -25.50
C PRO A 136 -13.69 -26.75 -24.32
N ASN A 137 -12.50 -26.69 -23.73
CA ASN A 137 -12.15 -27.43 -22.51
C ASN A 137 -12.40 -26.58 -21.24
N LEU A 138 -13.57 -25.95 -21.16
CA LEU A 138 -13.99 -25.19 -19.99
C LEU A 138 -15.11 -25.95 -19.27
N PRO A 139 -15.12 -25.97 -17.92
CA PRO A 139 -16.21 -26.58 -17.17
C PRO A 139 -17.55 -25.93 -17.53
N THR A 140 -18.49 -26.72 -18.03
CA THR A 140 -19.85 -26.26 -18.36
C THR A 140 -20.80 -26.35 -17.15
N LYS A 141 -20.32 -26.91 -16.04
CA LYS A 141 -21.07 -27.06 -14.78
C LYS A 141 -20.15 -26.74 -13.61
N LEU A 142 -20.70 -26.01 -12.64
CA LEU A 142 -20.06 -25.79 -11.35
C LEU A 142 -20.26 -27.04 -10.48
N ASP A 143 -19.17 -27.59 -9.94
CA ASP A 143 -19.24 -28.69 -8.99
C ASP A 143 -19.92 -28.21 -7.68
N PRO A 144 -21.09 -28.76 -7.30
CA PRO A 144 -21.76 -28.37 -6.08
C PRO A 144 -20.90 -28.58 -4.82
N ALA A 145 -19.95 -29.53 -4.86
CA ALA A 145 -19.07 -29.82 -3.73
C ALA A 145 -18.10 -28.65 -3.42
N VAL A 146 -17.76 -27.80 -4.39
CA VAL A 146 -16.86 -26.64 -4.16
C VAL A 146 -17.59 -25.38 -3.70
N VAL A 147 -18.92 -25.35 -3.75
CA VAL A 147 -19.75 -24.23 -3.30
C VAL A 147 -20.73 -24.61 -2.20
N SER A 148 -20.53 -25.78 -1.58
CA SER A 148 -21.28 -26.18 -0.39
C SER A 148 -20.90 -25.32 0.82
N ARG A 149 -21.78 -25.31 1.83
CA ARG A 149 -21.52 -24.61 3.10
C ARG A 149 -20.27 -25.18 3.76
N GLU A 150 -20.13 -26.50 3.72
CA GLU A 150 -19.02 -27.26 4.30
C GLU A 150 -17.70 -26.89 3.62
N ALA A 151 -17.69 -26.70 2.30
CA ALA A 151 -16.51 -26.26 1.56
C ALA A 151 -16.12 -24.81 1.88
N PHE A 152 -17.10 -23.92 2.12
CA PHE A 152 -16.82 -22.56 2.58
C PHE A 152 -16.27 -22.54 4.01
N ILE A 153 -16.86 -23.31 4.94
CA ILE A 153 -16.38 -23.44 6.33
C ILE A 153 -14.95 -23.99 6.34
N SER A 154 -14.69 -25.05 5.57
CA SER A 154 -13.36 -25.66 5.48
C SER A 154 -12.31 -24.67 4.97
N ARG A 155 -12.64 -23.87 3.95
CA ARG A 155 -11.73 -22.81 3.45
C ARG A 155 -11.50 -21.70 4.46
N ALA A 156 -12.55 -21.21 5.12
CA ALA A 156 -12.42 -20.18 6.13
C ALA A 156 -11.52 -20.65 7.29
N ASN A 157 -11.77 -21.85 7.81
CA ASN A 157 -10.96 -22.44 8.88
C ASN A 157 -9.52 -22.77 8.45
N ALA A 158 -9.28 -23.02 7.15
CA ALA A 158 -7.92 -23.26 6.65
C ALA A 158 -7.07 -21.98 6.64
N VAL A 159 -7.68 -20.81 6.41
CA VAL A 159 -6.99 -19.51 6.45
C VAL A 159 -6.83 -19.03 7.90
N THR A 160 -7.86 -19.22 8.72
CA THR A 160 -7.89 -18.79 10.13
C THR A 160 -8.24 -19.96 11.02
N GLN A 161 -7.23 -20.64 11.57
CA GLN A 161 -7.42 -21.85 12.40
C GLN A 161 -7.89 -21.54 13.82
N ASP A 162 -7.53 -20.36 14.33
CA ASP A 162 -7.70 -19.98 15.74
C ASP A 162 -8.73 -18.87 15.98
N ASN A 163 -9.43 -18.40 14.94
CA ASN A 163 -10.45 -17.37 15.07
C ASN A 163 -11.45 -17.43 13.91
N LEU A 164 -12.47 -16.57 13.97
CA LEU A 164 -13.51 -16.49 12.95
C LEU A 164 -13.29 -15.37 11.93
N ASP A 165 -12.09 -14.79 11.79
CA ASP A 165 -11.85 -13.65 10.90
C ASP A 165 -12.08 -14.00 9.41
N GLY A 166 -12.01 -15.29 9.05
CA GLY A 166 -12.42 -15.80 7.74
C GLY A 166 -13.94 -15.80 7.48
N PHE A 167 -14.76 -15.41 8.46
CA PHE A 167 -16.22 -15.36 8.37
C PHE A 167 -16.73 -13.92 8.46
N GLU A 168 -17.72 -13.58 7.66
CA GLU A 168 -18.48 -12.33 7.79
C GLU A 168 -19.41 -12.33 9.02
N ASP A 169 -19.79 -11.15 9.51
CA ASP A 169 -20.71 -11.02 10.66
C ASP A 169 -22.08 -11.66 10.40
N SER A 170 -22.52 -11.68 9.14
CA SER A 170 -23.75 -12.37 8.71
C SER A 170 -23.74 -13.87 9.02
N ALA A 171 -22.55 -14.46 9.19
CA ALA A 171 -22.40 -15.87 9.50
C ALA A 171 -22.55 -16.20 11.00
N LEU A 172 -22.40 -15.20 11.87
CA LEU A 172 -22.40 -15.41 13.32
C LEU A 172 -23.72 -16.02 13.81
N ASP A 173 -24.84 -15.67 13.16
CA ASP A 173 -26.17 -16.13 13.54
C ASP A 173 -26.32 -17.65 13.49
N TRP A 174 -25.75 -18.30 12.47
CA TRP A 174 -25.79 -19.76 12.36
C TRP A 174 -24.57 -20.43 13.00
N LEU A 175 -23.40 -19.76 13.03
CA LEU A 175 -22.22 -20.26 13.76
C LEU A 175 -22.51 -20.45 15.25
N ALA A 176 -23.31 -19.56 15.85
CA ALA A 176 -23.77 -19.69 17.24
C ALA A 176 -24.58 -20.98 17.51
N GLY A 177 -25.11 -21.62 16.45
CA GLY A 177 -25.82 -22.89 16.55
C GLY A 177 -24.93 -24.14 16.53
N LEU A 178 -23.68 -24.00 16.04
CA LEU A 178 -22.74 -25.09 15.84
C LEU A 178 -21.87 -25.38 17.08
N GLU A 179 -21.28 -26.57 17.10
CA GLU A 179 -20.24 -26.90 18.08
C GLU A 179 -18.91 -26.27 17.63
N LEU A 180 -18.45 -25.28 18.38
CA LEU A 180 -17.25 -24.52 18.09
C LEU A 180 -16.10 -24.95 19.01
N SER A 181 -14.87 -24.92 18.48
CA SER A 181 -13.66 -25.01 19.31
C SER A 181 -13.59 -23.85 20.31
N PRO A 182 -12.82 -23.96 21.41
CA PRO A 182 -12.71 -22.86 22.38
C PRO A 182 -12.25 -21.53 21.76
N SER A 183 -11.32 -21.58 20.81
CA SER A 183 -10.80 -20.41 20.09
C SER A 183 -11.88 -19.76 19.21
N HIS A 184 -12.63 -20.56 18.43
CA HIS A 184 -13.76 -20.07 17.64
C HIS A 184 -14.89 -19.54 18.50
N ARG A 185 -15.22 -20.19 19.62
CA ARG A 185 -16.24 -19.74 20.57
C ARG A 185 -15.91 -18.35 21.12
N ARG A 186 -14.65 -18.15 21.51
CA ARG A 186 -14.18 -16.86 21.98
C ARG A 186 -14.25 -15.78 20.92
N SER A 187 -13.80 -16.09 19.71
CA SER A 187 -13.90 -15.19 18.56
C SER A 187 -15.35 -14.88 18.18
N LEU A 188 -16.28 -15.81 18.41
CA LEU A 188 -17.71 -15.57 18.25
C LEU A 188 -18.18 -14.56 19.30
N LEU A 189 -17.96 -14.84 20.59
CA LEU A 189 -18.42 -13.99 21.70
C LEU A 189 -17.85 -12.56 21.65
N SER A 190 -16.62 -12.38 21.15
CA SER A 190 -16.04 -11.05 20.96
C SER A 190 -16.72 -10.22 19.87
N ARG A 191 -17.36 -10.88 18.90
CA ARG A 191 -18.04 -10.26 17.75
C ARG A 191 -19.55 -10.14 17.90
N LEU A 192 -20.18 -10.95 18.76
CA LEU A 192 -21.62 -10.89 18.96
C LEU A 192 -22.05 -9.53 19.54
N THR A 193 -23.03 -8.92 18.89
CA THR A 193 -23.58 -7.63 19.30
C THR A 193 -25.01 -7.70 19.80
N ARG A 194 -25.72 -8.82 19.65
CA ARG A 194 -27.11 -8.99 20.06
C ARG A 194 -27.26 -10.22 20.97
N PRO A 195 -28.15 -10.20 21.98
CA PRO A 195 -28.34 -11.32 22.90
C PRO A 195 -29.31 -12.41 22.40
N ASP A 196 -29.88 -12.29 21.21
CA ASP A 196 -30.99 -13.10 20.69
C ASP A 196 -30.57 -14.48 20.13
N TYR A 197 -29.52 -15.09 20.69
CA TYR A 197 -29.04 -16.40 20.26
C TYR A 197 -29.51 -17.51 21.22
N PRO A 198 -30.17 -18.58 20.73
CA PRO A 198 -30.76 -19.63 21.58
C PRO A 198 -29.77 -20.32 22.54
N LYS A 199 -28.49 -20.44 22.16
CA LYS A 199 -27.45 -21.11 22.97
C LYS A 199 -26.47 -20.12 23.62
N LEU A 200 -26.81 -18.82 23.69
CA LEU A 200 -25.87 -17.80 24.15
C LEU A 200 -25.35 -18.04 25.56
N VAL A 201 -26.25 -18.34 26.51
CA VAL A 201 -25.89 -18.58 27.91
C VAL A 201 -24.91 -19.75 28.02
N LYS A 202 -25.20 -20.85 27.31
CA LYS A 202 -24.30 -22.00 27.24
C LYS A 202 -22.92 -21.63 26.66
N LEU A 203 -22.87 -20.87 25.56
CA LEU A 203 -21.61 -20.43 24.96
C LEU A 203 -20.78 -19.57 25.92
N VAL A 204 -21.42 -18.66 26.67
CA VAL A 204 -20.74 -17.84 27.68
C VAL A 204 -20.22 -18.72 28.81
N VAL A 205 -21.04 -19.60 29.37
CA VAL A 205 -20.63 -20.52 30.45
C VAL A 205 -19.46 -21.40 30.00
N ASP A 206 -19.53 -21.95 28.79
CA ASP A 206 -18.48 -22.83 28.27
C ASP A 206 -17.17 -22.07 27.97
N ASP A 207 -17.19 -20.77 27.63
CA ASP A 207 -15.97 -19.94 27.56
C ASP A 207 -15.46 -19.54 28.95
N LEU A 208 -16.35 -19.23 29.90
CA LEU A 208 -15.99 -18.90 31.29
C LEU A 208 -15.31 -20.06 32.03
N ASN A 209 -15.65 -21.30 31.68
CA ASN A 209 -15.03 -22.50 32.25
C ASN A 209 -13.71 -22.88 31.57
N HIS A 210 -13.31 -22.21 30.49
CA HIS A 210 -12.05 -22.49 29.80
C HIS A 210 -10.87 -21.80 30.51
N GLU A 211 -9.71 -22.46 30.57
CA GLU A 211 -8.54 -22.00 31.34
C GLU A 211 -8.10 -20.57 31.00
N ASN A 212 -8.16 -20.22 29.70
CA ASN A 212 -7.77 -18.90 29.22
C ASN A 212 -8.90 -17.86 29.29
N SER A 213 -9.99 -18.08 30.03
CA SER A 213 -11.12 -17.13 30.08
C SER A 213 -10.70 -15.75 30.60
N GLY A 214 -11.20 -14.68 29.96
CA GLY A 214 -11.05 -13.31 30.46
C GLY A 214 -12.02 -12.96 31.59
N GLY A 215 -12.86 -13.91 32.03
CA GLY A 215 -13.91 -13.68 33.01
C GLY A 215 -15.16 -13.01 32.44
N PHE A 216 -16.19 -12.92 33.27
CA PHE A 216 -17.44 -12.24 32.88
C PHE A 216 -17.22 -10.72 32.81
N GLY A 217 -17.87 -10.07 31.83
CA GLY A 217 -17.62 -8.67 31.48
C GLY A 217 -16.48 -8.42 30.49
N SER A 218 -15.68 -9.42 30.13
CA SER A 218 -14.59 -9.27 29.13
C SER A 218 -15.08 -9.00 27.70
N PHE A 219 -16.24 -9.53 27.31
CA PHE A 219 -16.85 -9.29 26.00
C PHE A 219 -18.04 -8.35 26.09
N ARG A 220 -18.24 -7.56 25.02
CA ARG A 220 -19.38 -6.64 24.90
C ARG A 220 -20.73 -7.36 25.04
N ILE A 221 -20.82 -8.61 24.58
CA ILE A 221 -22.06 -9.39 24.66
C ILE A 221 -22.51 -9.65 26.10
N HIS A 222 -21.58 -9.72 27.06
CA HIS A 222 -21.92 -9.91 28.48
C HIS A 222 -22.78 -8.76 29.04
N GLN A 223 -22.55 -7.54 28.55
CA GLN A 223 -23.29 -6.34 28.97
C GLN A 223 -24.66 -6.22 28.31
N GLN A 224 -24.94 -7.06 27.30
CA GLN A 224 -26.19 -7.02 26.55
C GLN A 224 -27.13 -8.18 26.86
N LEU A 225 -26.77 -9.07 27.79
CA LEU A 225 -27.60 -10.19 28.20
C LEU A 225 -28.93 -9.72 28.79
N LEU A 226 -29.99 -10.45 28.46
CA LEU A 226 -31.33 -10.23 29.03
C LEU A 226 -31.37 -10.67 30.50
N VAL A 227 -32.30 -10.13 31.29
CA VAL A 227 -32.48 -10.50 32.70
C VAL A 227 -32.68 -12.01 32.86
N THR A 228 -33.50 -12.62 32.00
CA THR A 228 -33.73 -14.07 32.00
C THR A 228 -32.45 -14.88 31.72
N GLN A 229 -31.57 -14.37 30.85
CA GLN A 229 -30.28 -14.99 30.53
C GLN A 229 -29.29 -14.83 31.68
N LEU A 230 -29.29 -13.68 32.38
CA LEU A 230 -28.47 -13.46 33.56
C LEU A 230 -28.90 -14.36 34.73
N GLU A 231 -30.20 -14.53 34.95
CA GLU A 231 -30.72 -15.46 35.96
C GLU A 231 -30.33 -16.91 35.64
N GLU A 232 -30.37 -17.30 34.36
CA GLU A 232 -29.92 -18.62 33.92
C GLU A 232 -28.41 -18.80 34.11
N LEU A 233 -27.62 -17.80 33.77
CA LEU A 233 -26.17 -17.77 33.95
C LEU A 233 -25.80 -17.88 35.44
N ALA A 234 -26.50 -17.16 36.33
CA ALA A 234 -26.31 -17.23 37.77
C ALA A 234 -26.66 -18.61 38.36
N LYS A 235 -27.65 -19.31 37.79
CA LYS A 235 -27.97 -20.70 38.18
C LYS A 235 -26.88 -21.69 37.75
N LEU A 236 -26.31 -21.50 36.55
CA LEU A 236 -25.30 -22.39 36.00
C LEU A 236 -23.92 -22.18 36.62
N LYS A 237 -23.60 -20.95 37.03
CA LYS A 237 -22.33 -20.60 37.65
C LYS A 237 -22.56 -19.61 38.80
N PRO A 238 -22.86 -20.11 40.01
CA PRO A 238 -23.20 -19.27 41.17
C PRO A 238 -22.04 -18.43 41.73
N GLU A 239 -20.81 -18.72 41.32
CA GLU A 239 -19.57 -18.10 41.80
C GLU A 239 -19.20 -16.79 41.07
N LEU A 240 -20.08 -16.33 40.18
CA LEU A 240 -19.90 -15.13 39.33
C LEU A 240 -20.14 -13.82 40.06
#